data_AF-A0AAW3B4F5-F1
#
_entry.id   AF-A0AAW3B4F5-F1
#
_cell.length_a   1.000
_cell.length_b   1.000
_cell.length_c   1.000
_cell.angle_alpha   90.00
_cell.angle_beta   90.00
_cell.angle_gamma   90.00
#
_symmetry.space_group_name_H-M   'P 1'
#
loop_
_entity.id
_entity.type
_entity.pdbx_description
1 polymer ?
#
loop_
_entity_poly.entity_id
_entity_poly.type
_entity_poly.pdbx_seq_one_letter_code
_entity_poly.pdbx_strand_id
1 'polypeptide(L)'
;MLCSSRVMLARSAVAFFNMKHFQAKKKYNLTPQNTYETLSTVLSPRDRLLRQSVSGSGGSRVLVLDTQQRVKGVYLPVFCMPHPSTITKGTNSLGVEVAEYTRFIEATSAACKAGGGDTESTLPTVLVVMSHPQGLAYGTFRADGTPGVPMKNLALGSILADVKTQQEAVTIASATLKTSGLGTVMPLLQVPYGHAEAVRDIYKELNECKHAAELATCSTFVWVQRDSESSTSFKVARSSEEYWARARNEGESGAAPVPGPISFLDRRWVLLTDVVLRPDHGLGLYGRDLATGHRIVDPIGLQSALCRGSLLLDHIPRTVIDTTRDTATGTGANG
;
A
#
# COMPACT_ATOMS: atom_id res chain seq x y z
N MET A 1 -38.72 -16.09 -24.47
CA MET A 1 -37.79 -16.41 -23.37
C MET A 1 -36.74 -15.31 -23.31
N LEU A 2 -36.61 -14.68 -22.15
CA LEU A 2 -35.99 -13.37 -21.95
C LEU A 2 -34.45 -13.43 -22.06
N CYS A 3 -33.90 -12.63 -22.98
CA CYS A 3 -32.47 -12.31 -23.05
C CYS A 3 -32.10 -11.45 -21.83
N SER A 4 -31.36 -12.02 -20.88
CA SER A 4 -30.75 -11.27 -19.78
C SER A 4 -29.53 -10.48 -20.30
N SER A 5 -29.76 -9.23 -20.68
CA SER A 5 -28.71 -8.23 -20.87
C SER A 5 -28.01 -8.00 -19.53
N ARG A 6 -26.80 -8.56 -19.36
CA ARG A 6 -25.87 -8.05 -18.35
C ARG A 6 -25.36 -6.70 -18.86
N VAL A 7 -26.03 -5.63 -18.47
CA VAL A 7 -25.46 -4.28 -18.56
C VAL A 7 -24.24 -4.28 -17.63
N MET A 8 -23.08 -4.62 -18.16
CA MET A 8 -21.82 -4.20 -17.57
C MET A 8 -21.81 -2.67 -17.67
N LEU A 9 -22.23 -2.00 -16.61
CA LEU A 9 -22.01 -0.57 -16.46
C LEU A 9 -20.49 -0.36 -16.53
N ALA A 10 -20.01 0.09 -17.69
CA ALA A 10 -18.65 0.56 -17.83
C ALA A 10 -18.44 1.61 -16.75
N ARG A 11 -17.50 1.38 -15.83
CA ARG A 11 -17.15 2.36 -14.80
C ARG A 11 -16.76 3.64 -15.53
N SER A 12 -17.60 4.66 -15.49
CA SER A 12 -17.25 5.97 -16.03
C SER A 12 -16.03 6.48 -15.28
N ALA A 13 -14.98 6.86 -16.02
CA ALA A 13 -13.82 7.50 -15.43
C ALA A 13 -14.28 8.80 -14.77
N VAL A 14 -14.19 8.85 -13.43
CA VAL A 14 -14.68 9.98 -12.62
C VAL A 14 -13.83 11.24 -12.87
N ALA A 15 -12.59 11.08 -13.34
CA ALA A 15 -11.74 12.15 -13.85
C ALA A 15 -10.67 11.59 -14.80
N PHE A 16 -10.45 12.24 -15.96
CA PHE A 16 -9.29 11.97 -16.81
C PHE A 16 -8.13 12.87 -16.34
N PHE A 17 -7.25 12.33 -15.50
CA PHE A 17 -6.06 13.03 -15.03
C PHE A 17 -4.81 12.51 -15.73
N ASN A 18 -4.04 13.42 -16.30
CA ASN A 18 -2.74 13.12 -16.88
C ASN A 18 -1.66 13.94 -16.20
N MET A 19 -0.66 13.26 -15.63
CA MET A 19 0.50 13.89 -15.00
C MET A 19 1.25 14.85 -15.93
N LYS A 20 1.19 14.66 -17.25
CA LYS A 20 1.82 15.58 -18.22
C LYS A 20 1.25 17.00 -18.16
N HIS A 21 0.00 17.14 -17.74
CA HIS A 21 -0.68 18.44 -17.62
C HIS A 21 -0.67 18.98 -16.19
N PHE A 22 -0.20 18.20 -15.22
CA PHE A 22 -0.08 18.63 -13.84
C PHE A 22 1.22 19.40 -13.64
N GLN A 23 1.11 20.67 -13.24
CA GLN A 23 2.25 21.51 -12.92
C GLN A 23 2.22 21.88 -11.44
N ALA A 24 3.08 21.26 -10.65
CA ALA A 24 3.19 21.59 -9.23
C ALA A 24 3.72 23.02 -9.06
N LYS A 25 2.87 23.95 -8.61
CA LYS A 25 3.26 25.33 -8.28
C LYS A 25 3.66 25.48 -6.81
N LYS A 26 3.13 24.62 -5.94
CA LYS A 26 3.49 24.59 -4.52
C LYS A 26 3.68 23.14 -4.06
N LYS A 27 4.75 22.92 -3.30
CA LYS A 27 5.06 21.64 -2.65
C LYS A 27 5.13 21.84 -1.15
N TYR A 28 4.46 20.96 -0.40
CA TYR A 28 4.60 20.81 1.04
C TYR A 28 5.22 19.45 1.34
N ASN A 29 6.26 19.44 2.17
CA ASN A 29 6.84 18.19 2.66
C ASN A 29 6.06 17.75 3.90
N LEU A 30 5.65 16.48 3.90
CA LEU A 30 4.81 15.94 4.97
C LEU A 30 5.60 14.94 5.80
N THR A 31 5.37 15.00 7.10
CA THR A 31 5.87 14.09 8.14
C THR A 31 4.68 13.67 9.02
N PRO A 32 4.83 12.63 9.84
CA PRO A 32 3.84 12.29 10.87
C PRO A 32 3.33 13.48 11.67
N GLN A 33 4.22 14.39 12.04
CA GLN A 33 3.95 15.49 12.96
C GLN A 33 3.15 16.63 12.30
N ASN A 34 3.39 16.91 11.01
CA ASN A 34 2.80 18.08 10.34
C ASN A 34 1.65 17.74 9.38
N THR A 35 1.39 16.45 9.11
CA THR A 35 0.44 16.04 8.06
C THR A 35 -0.97 16.55 8.33
N TYR A 36 -1.47 16.42 9.56
CA TYR A 36 -2.81 16.88 9.94
C TYR A 36 -2.96 18.40 9.73
N GLU A 37 -2.04 19.17 10.30
CA GLU A 37 -2.06 20.63 10.24
C GLU A 37 -1.94 21.13 8.80
N THR A 38 -1.04 20.54 8.02
CA THR A 38 -0.85 20.93 6.62
C THR A 38 -2.11 20.66 5.80
N LEU A 39 -2.71 19.47 5.90
CA LEU A 39 -3.90 19.13 5.12
C LEU A 39 -5.11 20.00 5.52
N SER A 40 -5.32 20.23 6.81
CA SER A 40 -6.43 21.05 7.31
C SER A 40 -6.30 22.54 6.96
N THR A 41 -5.07 23.06 6.85
CA THR A 41 -4.82 24.47 6.51
C THR A 41 -4.84 24.73 5.00
N VAL A 42 -4.33 23.77 4.23
CA VAL A 42 -4.03 23.98 2.80
C VAL A 42 -5.16 23.50 1.89
N LEU A 43 -5.92 22.49 2.30
CA LEU A 43 -7.01 21.93 1.52
C LEU A 43 -8.38 22.37 2.06
N SER A 44 -9.39 22.41 1.19
CA SER A 44 -10.76 22.59 1.65
C SER A 44 -11.23 21.33 2.36
N PRO A 45 -12.00 21.44 3.46
CA PRO A 45 -12.59 20.27 4.12
C PRO A 45 -13.44 19.39 3.18
N ARG A 46 -14.01 19.98 2.12
CA ARG A 46 -14.83 19.30 1.10
C ARG A 46 -14.03 18.81 -0.11
N ASP A 47 -12.73 19.11 -0.19
CA ASP A 47 -11.88 18.47 -1.18
C ASP A 47 -11.87 16.96 -0.92
N ARG A 48 -11.63 16.16 -1.96
CA ARG A 48 -11.69 14.70 -1.88
C ARG A 48 -10.35 14.08 -2.25
N LEU A 49 -9.97 13.07 -1.49
CA LEU A 49 -8.77 12.27 -1.65
C LEU A 49 -9.13 10.99 -2.40
N LEU A 50 -8.82 10.95 -3.70
CA LEU A 50 -9.13 9.83 -4.58
C LEU A 50 -7.86 9.06 -4.94
N ARG A 51 -7.84 7.75 -4.65
CA ARG A 51 -6.74 6.88 -5.07
C ARG A 51 -6.66 6.82 -6.61
N GLN A 52 -5.49 7.13 -7.18
CA GLN A 52 -5.32 7.18 -8.63
C GLN A 52 -5.32 5.78 -9.28
N SER A 53 -4.57 4.85 -8.72
CA SER A 53 -4.43 3.48 -9.24
C SER A 53 -4.41 2.46 -8.11
N VAL A 54 -4.83 1.24 -8.43
CA VAL A 54 -4.74 0.08 -7.53
C VAL A 54 -3.36 -0.60 -7.55
N SER A 55 -2.53 -0.30 -8.55
CA SER A 55 -1.20 -0.90 -8.74
C SER A 55 -0.21 0.02 -9.47
N GLY A 56 1.06 -0.37 -9.47
CA GLY A 56 2.14 0.32 -10.18
C GLY A 56 2.54 1.65 -9.54
N SER A 57 3.26 2.49 -10.29
CA SER A 57 3.76 3.80 -9.82
C SER A 57 2.65 4.81 -9.48
N GLY A 58 1.43 4.60 -9.99
CA GLY A 58 0.23 5.37 -9.61
C GLY A 58 -0.42 4.89 -8.31
N GLY A 59 -0.02 3.74 -7.76
CA GLY A 59 -0.58 3.15 -6.55
C GLY A 59 -0.30 3.95 -5.27
N SER A 60 0.77 4.75 -5.30
CA SER A 60 1.20 5.63 -4.21
C SER A 60 0.60 7.03 -4.24
N ARG A 61 -0.14 7.36 -5.30
CA ARG A 61 -0.66 8.71 -5.54
C ARG A 61 -2.13 8.78 -5.20
N VAL A 62 -2.47 9.83 -4.47
CA VAL A 62 -3.84 10.21 -4.15
C VAL A 62 -4.10 11.55 -4.81
N LEU A 63 -5.07 11.60 -5.72
CA LEU A 63 -5.50 12.83 -6.35
C LEU A 63 -6.31 13.64 -5.34
N VAL A 64 -6.05 14.94 -5.27
CA VAL A 64 -6.87 15.89 -4.53
C VAL A 64 -7.84 16.51 -5.51
N LEU A 65 -9.14 16.23 -5.31
CA LEU A 65 -10.22 16.74 -6.12
C LEU A 65 -10.93 17.88 -5.40
N ASP A 66 -11.27 18.94 -6.12
CA ASP A 66 -12.15 19.97 -5.60
C ASP A 66 -13.64 19.53 -5.63
N THR A 67 -14.51 20.42 -5.16
CA THR A 67 -15.97 20.21 -5.17
C THR A 67 -16.57 20.03 -6.57
N GLN A 68 -15.84 20.42 -7.63
CA GLN A 68 -16.23 20.28 -9.03
C GLN A 68 -15.59 19.04 -9.70
N GLN A 69 -15.00 18.13 -8.92
CA GLN A 69 -14.29 16.93 -9.40
C GLN A 69 -13.07 17.24 -10.27
N ARG A 70 -12.48 18.44 -10.13
CA ARG A 70 -11.24 18.81 -10.81
C ARG A 70 -10.05 18.49 -9.93
N VAL A 71 -8.99 17.93 -10.53
CA VAL A 71 -7.75 17.68 -9.80
C VAL A 71 -7.06 19.01 -9.55
N LYS A 72 -6.87 19.35 -8.27
CA LYS A 72 -6.12 20.53 -7.79
C LYS A 72 -4.74 20.17 -7.22
N GLY A 73 -4.46 18.89 -7.06
CA GLY A 73 -3.24 18.45 -6.41
C GLY A 73 -3.02 16.94 -6.42
N VAL A 74 -1.82 16.56 -6.04
CA VAL A 74 -1.39 15.19 -5.83
C VAL A 74 -0.83 15.08 -4.41
N TYR A 75 -1.47 14.23 -3.61
CA TYR A 75 -1.02 13.83 -2.29
C TYR A 75 -0.26 12.51 -2.40
N LEU A 76 0.99 12.52 -1.92
CA LEU A 76 1.82 11.35 -1.67
C LEU A 76 1.78 11.09 -0.16
N PRO A 77 1.04 10.05 0.30
CA PRO A 77 0.82 9.82 1.72
C PRO A 77 2.10 9.54 2.50
N VAL A 78 2.10 9.94 3.77
CA VAL A 78 3.04 9.41 4.77
C VAL A 78 2.58 7.98 5.09
N PHE A 79 3.31 6.98 4.65
CA PHE A 79 2.85 5.58 4.67
C PHE A 79 2.84 4.91 6.04
N CYS A 80 3.44 5.50 7.08
CA CYS A 80 3.20 5.07 8.47
C CYS A 80 1.86 5.59 9.04
N MET A 81 1.14 6.43 8.30
CA MET A 81 -0.21 6.91 8.66
C MET A 81 -1.29 6.09 7.91
N PRO A 82 -2.54 6.08 8.40
CA PRO A 82 -3.65 5.43 7.71
C PRO A 82 -3.79 5.94 6.27
N HIS A 83 -3.86 5.03 5.30
CA HIS A 83 -4.00 5.43 3.90
C HIS A 83 -5.43 5.91 3.59
N PRO A 84 -5.65 7.00 2.82
CA PRO A 84 -6.99 7.51 2.56
C PRO A 84 -7.97 6.47 1.99
N SER A 85 -7.48 5.51 1.21
CA SER A 85 -8.34 4.47 0.62
C SER A 85 -8.88 3.44 1.60
N THR A 86 -8.35 3.35 2.83
CA THR A 86 -8.81 2.41 3.86
C THR A 86 -9.88 3.02 4.77
N ILE A 87 -10.02 4.35 4.77
CA ILE A 87 -11.09 5.05 5.48
C ILE A 87 -12.41 4.81 4.75
N THR A 88 -13.44 4.38 5.47
CA THR A 88 -14.70 3.99 4.84
C THR A 88 -15.92 4.49 5.58
N LYS A 89 -16.59 5.45 4.95
CA LYS A 89 -18.04 5.57 4.95
C LYS A 89 -18.54 5.46 3.51
N GLY A 90 -18.69 4.23 3.01
CA GLY A 90 -19.30 3.93 1.71
C GLY A 90 -18.34 3.42 0.63
N THR A 91 -18.77 3.51 -0.63
CA THR A 91 -17.96 3.17 -1.80
C THR A 91 -16.95 4.29 -2.06
N ASN A 92 -15.67 4.04 -1.76
CA ASN A 92 -14.54 4.96 -2.01
C ASN A 92 -14.28 5.26 -3.51
N SER A 93 -15.23 4.97 -4.39
CA SER A 93 -15.14 5.18 -5.84
C SER A 93 -14.94 6.65 -6.23
N LEU A 94 -15.36 7.58 -5.37
CA LEU A 94 -15.25 9.01 -5.58
C LEU A 94 -14.24 9.70 -4.64
N GLY A 95 -13.54 8.94 -3.78
CA GLY A 95 -12.58 9.46 -2.81
C GLY A 95 -13.18 9.91 -1.48
N VAL A 96 -12.31 10.11 -0.48
CA VAL A 96 -12.68 10.46 0.91
C VAL A 96 -12.55 11.96 1.12
N GLU A 97 -13.53 12.59 1.77
CA GLU A 97 -13.44 14.03 2.07
C GLU A 97 -12.25 14.33 3.00
N VAL A 98 -11.57 15.44 2.76
CA VAL A 98 -10.43 15.87 3.60
C VAL A 98 -10.87 15.99 5.06
N ALA A 99 -12.06 16.52 5.34
CA ALA A 99 -12.61 16.61 6.70
C ALA A 99 -12.72 15.25 7.41
N GLU A 100 -13.13 14.22 6.66
CA GLU A 100 -13.24 12.86 7.19
C GLU A 100 -11.86 12.25 7.43
N TYR A 101 -10.95 12.42 6.47
CA TYR A 101 -9.59 11.93 6.57
C TYR A 101 -8.82 12.57 7.74
N THR A 102 -8.90 13.90 7.89
CA THR A 102 -8.22 14.60 8.98
C THR A 102 -8.82 14.26 10.34
N ARG A 103 -10.15 14.11 10.45
CA ARG A 103 -10.81 13.63 11.68
C ARG A 103 -10.35 12.23 12.05
N PHE A 104 -10.20 11.34 11.07
CA PHE A 104 -9.68 10.00 11.32
C PHE A 104 -8.25 10.04 11.83
N ILE A 105 -7.38 10.81 11.18
CA ILE A 105 -5.99 11.02 11.63
C ILE A 105 -5.96 11.57 13.07
N GLU A 106 -6.79 12.57 13.37
CA GLU A 106 -6.83 13.22 14.67
C GLU A 106 -7.36 12.29 15.76
N ALA A 107 -8.48 11.59 15.53
CA ALA A 107 -9.01 10.61 16.48
C ALA A 107 -7.98 9.51 16.77
N THR A 108 -7.30 9.08 15.70
CA THR A 108 -6.22 8.12 15.77
C THR A 108 -5.04 8.65 16.57
N SER A 109 -4.66 9.92 16.42
CA SER A 109 -3.59 10.60 17.18
C SER A 109 -3.98 10.90 18.64
N ALA A 110 -5.26 11.19 18.90
CA ALA A 110 -5.78 11.46 20.24
C ALA A 110 -5.83 10.20 21.10
N ALA A 111 -6.18 9.05 20.51
CA ALA A 111 -6.04 7.75 21.15
C ALA A 111 -4.60 7.49 21.62
N CYS A 112 -3.59 8.02 20.91
CA CYS A 112 -2.18 7.93 21.31
C CYS A 112 -1.83 8.75 22.55
N LYS A 113 -2.48 9.91 22.76
CA LYS A 113 -2.17 10.83 23.86
C LYS A 113 -2.88 10.47 25.16
N ALA A 114 -4.02 9.79 25.08
CA ALA A 114 -4.81 9.38 26.24
C ALA A 114 -4.28 8.11 26.93
N GLY A 115 -3.22 7.48 26.40
CA GLY A 115 -2.59 6.27 26.95
C GLY A 115 -1.72 6.52 28.18
N GLY A 116 -2.37 6.84 29.31
CA GLY A 116 -1.79 6.67 30.65
C GLY A 116 -2.35 5.39 31.29
N GLY A 117 -1.48 4.41 31.54
CA GLY A 117 -1.79 3.18 32.28
C GLY A 117 -1.74 1.91 31.43
N ASP A 118 -0.84 0.98 31.82
CA ASP A 118 -0.71 -0.43 31.40
C ASP A 118 -1.80 -1.00 30.48
N THR A 119 -1.57 -0.94 29.16
CA THR A 119 -1.68 -2.04 28.16
C THR A 119 -1.72 -1.45 26.75
N GLU A 120 -0.78 -1.90 25.90
CA GLU A 120 -0.75 -1.79 24.44
C GLU A 120 -1.17 -0.46 23.79
N SER A 121 -0.13 0.34 23.47
CA SER A 121 -0.18 1.52 22.60
C SER A 121 -0.86 1.23 21.26
N THR A 122 -2.15 1.58 21.15
CA THR A 122 -2.93 1.57 19.90
C THR A 122 -2.76 2.89 19.15
N LEU A 123 -1.50 3.24 18.86
CA LEU A 123 -1.18 4.04 17.67
C LEU A 123 -1.68 3.24 16.45
N PRO A 124 -2.11 3.88 15.34
CA PRO A 124 -2.44 3.14 14.14
C PRO A 124 -1.16 2.46 13.66
N THR A 125 -1.11 1.15 13.82
CA THR A 125 -0.04 0.35 13.27
C THR A 125 -0.36 0.21 11.78
N VAL A 126 0.62 0.50 10.94
CA VAL A 126 0.62 0.10 9.53
C VAL A 126 1.49 -1.13 9.45
N LEU A 127 0.92 -2.24 8.99
CA LEU A 127 1.70 -3.43 8.63
C LEU A 127 2.35 -3.15 7.29
N VAL A 128 3.66 -3.29 7.22
CA VAL A 128 4.39 -3.22 5.96
C VAL A 128 4.94 -4.61 5.67
N VAL A 129 4.70 -5.08 4.45
CA VAL A 129 5.26 -6.31 3.90
C VAL A 129 6.00 -5.93 2.62
N MET A 130 7.31 -6.16 2.57
CA MET A 130 8.19 -5.77 1.48
C MET A 130 8.85 -6.98 0.84
N SER A 131 8.47 -7.26 -0.40
CA SER A 131 9.03 -8.33 -1.21
C SER A 131 10.37 -7.92 -1.83
N HIS A 132 11.40 -8.74 -1.63
CA HIS A 132 12.74 -8.54 -2.16
C HIS A 132 13.28 -9.86 -2.78
N PRO A 133 14.42 -9.86 -3.50
CA PRO A 133 14.85 -11.05 -4.25
C PRO A 133 15.14 -12.28 -3.40
N GLN A 134 15.52 -12.07 -2.14
CA GLN A 134 15.91 -13.11 -1.20
C GLN A 134 14.77 -13.54 -0.27
N GLY A 135 13.59 -12.93 -0.37
CA GLY A 135 12.45 -13.23 0.49
C GLY A 135 11.54 -12.04 0.74
N LEU A 136 11.08 -11.88 1.97
CA LEU A 136 10.20 -10.79 2.40
C LEU A 136 10.70 -10.17 3.70
N ALA A 137 10.52 -8.88 3.85
CA ALA A 137 10.59 -8.23 5.15
C ALA A 137 9.17 -7.86 5.60
N TYR A 138 8.88 -7.94 6.88
CA TYR A 138 7.66 -7.38 7.43
C TYR A 138 7.87 -6.77 8.80
N GLY A 139 7.01 -5.83 9.18
CA GLY A 139 7.01 -5.19 10.49
C GLY A 139 5.84 -4.21 10.58
N THR A 140 5.65 -3.60 11.75
CA THR A 140 4.62 -2.56 11.91
C THR A 140 5.24 -1.21 12.27
N PHE A 141 4.60 -0.15 11.80
CA PHE A 141 5.00 1.22 12.06
C PHE A 141 3.82 1.98 12.63
N ARG A 142 4.06 2.70 13.71
CA ARG A 142 3.08 3.57 14.36
C ARG A 142 2.95 4.88 13.60
N ALA A 143 1.86 5.62 13.83
CA ALA A 143 1.64 6.92 13.20
C ALA A 143 2.81 7.89 13.38
N ASP A 144 3.46 7.90 14.55
CA ASP A 144 4.59 8.77 14.85
C ASP A 144 5.88 8.40 14.08
N GLY A 145 5.85 7.27 13.36
CA GLY A 145 6.96 6.74 12.59
C GLY A 145 7.80 5.70 13.33
N THR A 146 7.51 5.41 14.61
CA THR A 146 8.26 4.43 15.39
C THR A 146 7.86 2.99 15.03
N PRO A 147 8.80 2.02 15.06
CA PRO A 147 8.44 0.62 14.87
C PRO A 147 7.60 0.13 16.06
N GLY A 148 6.52 -0.59 15.78
CA GLY A 148 5.73 -1.32 16.77
C GLY A 148 6.30 -2.72 16.95
N VAL A 149 5.97 -3.60 15.99
CA VAL A 149 6.61 -4.91 15.80
C VAL A 149 7.89 -4.68 15.00
N PRO A 150 9.07 -5.00 15.56
CA PRO A 150 10.34 -4.85 14.86
C PRO A 150 10.34 -5.57 13.52
N MET A 151 11.03 -4.98 12.55
CA MET A 151 11.10 -5.56 11.21
C MET A 151 11.87 -6.89 11.23
N LYS A 152 11.29 -7.92 10.61
CA LYS A 152 11.89 -9.24 10.42
C LYS A 152 12.07 -9.50 8.92
N ASN A 153 13.29 -9.86 8.53
CA ASN A 153 13.58 -10.37 7.18
C ASN A 153 13.39 -11.91 7.20
N LEU A 154 12.46 -12.40 6.41
CA LEU A 154 12.15 -13.81 6.18
C LEU A 154 12.81 -14.24 4.86
N ALA A 155 13.73 -15.19 4.95
CA ALA A 155 14.24 -15.86 3.76
C ALA A 155 13.17 -16.84 3.26
N LEU A 156 12.74 -16.67 2.01
CA LEU A 156 11.90 -17.68 1.34
C LEU A 156 12.86 -18.60 0.58
N GLY A 157 12.90 -19.87 0.98
CA GLY A 157 13.79 -20.87 0.38
C GLY A 157 13.68 -20.92 -1.15
N SER A 158 14.82 -20.64 -1.81
CA SER A 158 15.20 -21.01 -3.17
C SER A 158 14.16 -21.01 -4.32
N ILE A 159 13.31 -19.99 -4.46
CA ILE A 159 12.65 -19.76 -5.77
C ILE A 159 13.72 -19.47 -6.86
N LEU A 160 14.90 -18.96 -6.49
CA LEU A 160 16.02 -18.69 -7.41
C LEU A 160 16.88 -19.91 -7.78
N ALA A 161 16.89 -21.00 -7.00
CA ALA A 161 17.58 -22.21 -7.42
C ALA A 161 16.76 -22.96 -8.48
N ASP A 162 15.45 -22.95 -8.33
CA ASP A 162 14.58 -23.81 -9.13
C ASP A 162 14.18 -23.23 -10.50
N VAL A 163 14.24 -21.90 -10.69
CA VAL A 163 14.00 -21.33 -12.03
C VAL A 163 15.16 -21.63 -12.98
N LYS A 164 16.41 -21.70 -12.50
CA LYS A 164 17.55 -22.08 -13.35
C LYS A 164 17.52 -23.56 -13.73
N THR A 165 17.09 -24.45 -12.83
CA THR A 165 16.92 -25.89 -13.11
C THR A 165 15.63 -26.22 -13.87
N GLN A 166 14.54 -25.46 -13.69
CA GLN A 166 13.31 -25.67 -14.47
C GLN A 166 13.39 -25.10 -15.90
N GLN A 167 14.20 -24.07 -16.15
CA GLN A 167 14.44 -23.60 -17.52
C GLN A 167 15.18 -24.64 -18.38
N GLU A 168 16.00 -25.51 -17.75
CA GLU A 168 16.65 -26.65 -18.43
C GLU A 168 15.70 -27.85 -18.60
N ALA A 169 14.65 -27.98 -17.77
CA ALA A 169 13.68 -29.08 -17.85
C ALA A 169 12.46 -28.81 -18.76
N VAL A 170 12.23 -27.56 -19.21
CA VAL A 170 11.16 -27.22 -20.19
C VAL A 170 11.71 -27.21 -21.63
N THR A 171 12.59 -28.16 -21.93
CA THR A 171 12.82 -28.61 -23.30
C THR A 171 12.28 -30.03 -23.37
N ILE A 172 11.25 -30.26 -24.20
CA ILE A 172 10.59 -31.54 -24.47
C ILE A 172 9.41 -31.88 -23.53
N ALA A 173 8.28 -31.19 -23.69
CA ALA A 173 6.95 -31.82 -23.62
C ALA A 173 5.94 -30.96 -24.37
N SER A 174 5.86 -31.18 -25.68
CA SER A 174 4.78 -30.71 -26.54
C SER A 174 3.44 -31.30 -26.06
N ALA A 175 2.74 -30.60 -25.16
CA ALA A 175 1.35 -30.92 -24.85
C ALA A 175 0.45 -30.35 -25.96
N THR A 176 -0.12 -31.26 -26.74
CA THR A 176 -0.97 -31.01 -27.90
C THR A 176 -2.21 -30.23 -27.48
N LEU A 177 -2.35 -28.99 -27.97
CA LEU A 177 -3.59 -28.22 -27.93
C LEU A 177 -4.65 -28.94 -28.79
N LYS A 178 -5.52 -29.74 -28.17
CA LYS A 178 -6.76 -30.22 -28.80
C LYS A 178 -7.82 -29.14 -28.67
N THR A 179 -8.13 -28.50 -29.79
CA THR A 179 -9.35 -27.70 -29.98
C THR A 179 -10.53 -28.64 -30.19
N SER A 180 -11.53 -28.57 -29.33
CA SER A 180 -12.86 -29.15 -29.56
C SER A 180 -13.88 -28.25 -28.88
N GLY A 181 -14.90 -27.85 -29.64
CA GLY A 181 -15.76 -26.70 -29.38
C GLY A 181 -16.71 -26.79 -28.18
N LEU A 182 -17.31 -25.62 -27.91
CA LEU A 182 -18.37 -25.31 -26.95
C LEU A 182 -18.02 -25.46 -25.45
N GLY A 183 -17.79 -24.31 -24.82
CA GLY A 183 -17.62 -24.16 -23.37
C GLY A 183 -16.25 -23.60 -23.01
N THR A 184 -16.11 -22.28 -22.93
CA THR A 184 -14.92 -21.61 -22.39
C THR A 184 -14.79 -21.92 -20.89
N VAL A 185 -14.17 -23.05 -20.57
CA VAL A 185 -13.59 -23.28 -19.25
C VAL A 185 -12.39 -22.34 -19.15
N MET A 186 -12.48 -21.34 -18.26
CA MET A 186 -11.33 -20.47 -17.97
C MET A 186 -10.14 -21.36 -17.59
N PRO A 187 -8.92 -21.11 -18.12
CA PRO A 187 -7.76 -21.83 -17.65
C PRO A 187 -7.62 -21.57 -16.15
N LEU A 188 -7.64 -22.65 -15.37
CA LEU A 188 -7.22 -22.65 -13.97
C LEU A 188 -5.95 -21.81 -13.87
N LEU A 189 -5.93 -20.81 -12.98
CA LEU A 189 -4.72 -20.11 -12.61
C LEU A 189 -3.73 -21.16 -12.11
N GLN A 190 -2.86 -21.66 -12.98
CA GLN A 190 -1.69 -22.44 -12.62
C GLN A 190 -0.77 -21.48 -11.85
N VAL A 191 -0.99 -21.38 -10.54
CA VAL A 191 0.04 -20.89 -9.63
C VAL A 191 1.09 -22.00 -9.63
N PRO A 192 2.33 -21.75 -10.09
CA PRO A 192 3.36 -22.78 -10.06
C PRO A 192 3.49 -23.30 -8.63
N TYR A 193 3.51 -24.63 -8.46
CA TYR A 193 3.37 -25.29 -7.16
C TYR A 193 4.31 -24.72 -6.07
N GLY A 194 5.56 -24.39 -6.42
CA GLY A 194 6.52 -23.77 -5.49
C GLY A 194 6.17 -22.34 -5.02
N HIS A 195 5.34 -21.60 -5.76
CA HIS A 195 4.88 -20.27 -5.33
C HIS A 195 3.76 -20.37 -4.29
N ALA A 196 2.92 -21.41 -4.33
CA ALA A 196 1.84 -21.60 -3.37
C ALA A 196 2.37 -21.99 -1.97
N GLU A 197 3.45 -22.77 -1.91
CA GLU A 197 4.13 -23.12 -0.65
C GLU A 197 4.77 -21.89 0.00
N ALA A 198 5.50 -21.07 -0.77
CA ALA A 198 6.05 -19.82 -0.26
C ALA A 198 4.97 -18.88 0.27
N VAL A 199 3.82 -18.74 -0.42
CA VAL A 199 2.68 -17.96 0.09
C VAL A 199 2.09 -18.57 1.35
N ARG A 200 2.05 -19.91 1.46
CA ARG A 200 1.57 -20.59 2.67
C ARG A 200 2.46 -20.27 3.87
N ASP A 201 3.78 -20.28 3.69
CA ASP A 201 4.73 -19.94 4.75
C ASP A 201 4.58 -18.48 5.19
N ILE A 202 4.39 -17.56 4.25
CA ILE A 202 4.10 -16.15 4.54
C ILE A 202 2.79 -16.01 5.32
N TYR A 203 1.75 -16.69 4.86
CA TYR A 203 0.45 -16.67 5.50
C TYR A 203 0.54 -17.18 6.94
N LYS A 204 1.28 -18.27 7.14
CA LYS A 204 1.54 -18.86 8.45
C LYS A 204 2.32 -17.89 9.34
N GLU A 205 3.42 -17.31 8.85
CA GLU A 205 4.22 -16.35 9.61
C GLU A 205 3.39 -15.14 10.05
N LEU A 206 2.56 -14.58 9.16
CA LEU A 206 1.74 -13.42 9.48
C LEU A 206 0.60 -13.72 10.47
N ASN A 207 0.07 -14.95 10.49
CA ASN A 207 -1.10 -15.31 11.29
C ASN A 207 -0.78 -16.11 12.56
N GLU A 208 0.38 -16.77 12.64
CA GLU A 208 0.78 -17.64 13.74
C GLU A 208 2.02 -17.13 14.50
N CYS A 209 2.61 -15.99 14.11
CA CYS A 209 3.69 -15.39 14.90
C CYS A 209 3.19 -14.84 16.25
N LYS A 210 4.14 -14.64 17.18
CA LYS A 210 3.88 -14.08 18.51
C LYS A 210 3.11 -12.76 18.49
N HIS A 211 3.25 -11.98 17.42
CA HIS A 211 2.64 -10.65 17.28
C HIS A 211 1.37 -10.63 16.41
N ALA A 212 0.80 -11.79 16.05
CA ALA A 212 -0.33 -11.85 15.12
C ALA A 212 -1.54 -10.96 15.51
N ALA A 213 -1.83 -10.83 16.80
CA ALA A 213 -2.87 -9.93 17.31
C ALA A 213 -2.55 -8.45 17.02
N GLU A 214 -1.31 -8.01 17.27
CA GLU A 214 -0.84 -6.65 16.97
C GLU A 214 -0.82 -6.37 15.47
N LEU A 215 -0.47 -7.37 14.65
CA LEU A 215 -0.49 -7.25 13.20
C LEU A 215 -1.93 -7.07 12.68
N ALA A 216 -2.89 -7.78 13.28
CA ALA A 216 -4.29 -7.76 12.87
C ALA A 216 -5.01 -6.43 13.18
N THR A 217 -4.57 -5.69 14.22
CA THR A 217 -5.14 -4.39 14.60
C THR A 217 -4.70 -3.23 13.70
N CYS A 218 -3.74 -3.46 12.79
CA CYS A 218 -3.26 -2.41 11.90
C CYS A 218 -4.38 -1.75 11.09
N SER A 219 -4.35 -0.43 10.96
CA SER A 219 -5.37 0.31 10.19
C SER A 219 -5.21 0.13 8.68
N THR A 220 -3.97 -0.11 8.23
CA THR A 220 -3.59 -0.23 6.83
C THR A 220 -2.54 -1.33 6.71
N PHE A 221 -2.65 -2.12 5.65
CA PHE A 221 -1.63 -3.10 5.26
C PHE A 221 -0.98 -2.62 3.97
N VAL A 222 0.34 -2.51 3.94
CA VAL A 222 1.09 -2.04 2.78
C VAL A 222 1.91 -3.20 2.24
N TRP A 223 1.66 -3.57 0.98
CA TRP A 223 2.52 -4.49 0.25
C TRP A 223 3.42 -3.70 -0.68
N VAL A 224 4.73 -3.83 -0.50
CA VAL A 224 5.76 -3.22 -1.34
C VAL A 224 6.41 -4.32 -2.17
N GLN A 225 6.50 -4.14 -3.48
CA GLN A 225 7.21 -5.08 -4.35
C GLN A 225 8.08 -4.35 -5.36
N ARG A 226 9.20 -4.97 -5.72
CA ARG A 226 10.09 -4.57 -6.80
C ARG A 226 9.78 -5.41 -8.03
N ASP A 227 8.97 -4.87 -8.95
CA ASP A 227 8.44 -5.47 -10.18
C ASP A 227 8.92 -6.92 -10.48
N SER A 228 10.05 -7.09 -11.18
CA SER A 228 10.54 -8.40 -11.65
C SER A 228 11.57 -9.09 -10.74
N GLU A 229 12.04 -8.41 -9.70
CA GLU A 229 13.09 -8.92 -8.80
C GLU A 229 12.52 -9.34 -7.43
N SER A 230 11.21 -9.27 -7.25
CA SER A 230 10.54 -9.70 -6.03
C SER A 230 10.45 -11.22 -5.95
N SER A 231 10.69 -11.79 -4.78
CA SER A 231 10.51 -13.23 -4.52
C SER A 231 9.07 -13.69 -4.77
N THR A 232 8.10 -12.82 -4.46
CA THR A 232 6.68 -13.05 -4.73
C THR A 232 5.94 -11.72 -4.94
N SER A 233 4.75 -11.79 -5.53
CA SER A 233 3.89 -10.61 -5.75
C SER A 233 2.59 -10.72 -4.96
N PHE A 234 2.00 -9.57 -4.63
CA PHE A 234 0.69 -9.54 -3.95
C PHE A 234 -0.40 -10.24 -4.77
N LYS A 235 -0.31 -10.18 -6.11
CA LYS A 235 -1.24 -10.89 -6.99
C LYS A 235 -1.19 -12.41 -6.78
N VAL A 236 0.02 -12.96 -6.62
CA VAL A 236 0.22 -14.40 -6.34
C VAL A 236 -0.31 -14.74 -4.95
N ALA A 237 -0.03 -13.91 -3.94
CA ALA A 237 -0.54 -14.09 -2.58
C ALA A 237 -2.08 -14.14 -2.56
N ARG A 238 -2.73 -13.14 -3.19
CA ARG A 238 -4.19 -13.07 -3.28
C ARG A 238 -4.81 -14.24 -4.06
N SER A 239 -4.22 -14.59 -5.20
CA SER A 239 -4.74 -15.70 -6.04
C SER A 239 -4.62 -17.04 -5.32
N SER A 240 -3.58 -17.22 -4.50
CA SER A 240 -3.39 -18.43 -3.68
C SER A 240 -4.45 -18.53 -2.59
N GLU A 241 -4.80 -17.43 -1.92
CA GLU A 241 -5.88 -17.42 -0.94
C GLU A 241 -7.27 -17.62 -1.58
N GLU A 242 -7.52 -17.03 -2.75
CA GLU A 242 -8.75 -17.28 -3.53
C GLU A 242 -8.85 -18.76 -3.96
N TYR A 243 -7.72 -19.39 -4.29
CA TYR A 243 -7.64 -20.82 -4.58
C TYR A 243 -7.95 -21.65 -3.33
N TRP A 244 -7.31 -21.38 -2.19
CA TRP A 244 -7.56 -22.08 -0.93
C TRP A 244 -9.00 -21.92 -0.42
N ALA A 245 -9.59 -20.74 -0.59
CA ALA A 245 -10.99 -20.49 -0.26
C ALA A 245 -11.93 -21.36 -1.10
N ARG A 246 -11.64 -21.55 -2.39
CA ARG A 246 -12.41 -22.44 -3.28
C ARG A 246 -12.22 -23.91 -2.92
N ALA A 247 -10.97 -24.36 -2.75
CA ALA A 247 -10.65 -25.74 -2.37
C ALA A 247 -11.35 -26.15 -1.05
N ARG A 248 -11.44 -25.24 -0.07
CA ARG A 248 -12.20 -25.47 1.16
C ARG A 248 -13.70 -25.67 0.90
N ASN A 249 -14.28 -24.89 0.00
CA ASN A 249 -15.70 -25.02 -0.35
C ASN A 249 -16.00 -26.31 -1.13
N GLU A 250 -15.01 -26.84 -1.85
CA GLU A 250 -15.12 -28.06 -2.66
C GLU A 250 -14.76 -29.34 -1.88
N GLY A 251 -14.40 -29.22 -0.60
CA GLY A 251 -14.07 -30.36 0.28
C GLY A 251 -12.62 -30.84 0.22
N GLU A 252 -11.75 -30.14 -0.51
CA GLU A 252 -10.31 -30.40 -0.60
C GLU A 252 -9.53 -29.65 0.49
N SER A 253 -9.99 -29.72 1.74
CA SER A 253 -9.50 -28.89 2.85
C SER A 253 -8.04 -29.15 3.25
N GLY A 254 -7.47 -30.30 2.89
CA GLY A 254 -6.10 -30.68 3.24
C GLY A 254 -4.99 -29.82 2.62
N ALA A 255 -5.30 -29.04 1.58
CA ALA A 255 -4.31 -28.22 0.87
C ALA A 255 -4.25 -26.74 1.34
N ALA A 256 -5.23 -26.29 2.14
CA ALA A 256 -5.40 -24.89 2.51
C ALA A 256 -4.91 -24.61 3.96
N PRO A 257 -4.18 -23.51 4.22
CA PRO A 257 -3.90 -23.09 5.60
C PRO A 257 -5.19 -22.72 6.32
N VAL A 258 -5.18 -22.85 7.66
CA VAL A 258 -6.29 -22.44 8.53
C VAL A 258 -6.47 -20.93 8.41
N PRO A 259 -7.70 -20.42 8.17
CA PRO A 259 -7.93 -18.98 8.10
C PRO A 259 -7.49 -18.25 9.37
N GLY A 260 -6.66 -17.22 9.22
CA GLY A 260 -6.20 -16.35 10.29
C GLY A 260 -6.73 -14.91 10.17
N PRO A 261 -6.41 -14.04 11.15
CA PRO A 261 -6.91 -12.67 11.21
C PRO A 261 -6.39 -11.75 10.09
N ILE A 262 -5.30 -12.12 9.42
CA ILE A 262 -4.73 -11.41 8.28
C ILE A 262 -5.01 -12.21 7.01
N SER A 263 -5.84 -11.61 6.15
CA SER A 263 -6.20 -12.13 4.84
C SER A 263 -5.61 -11.24 3.74
N PHE A 264 -5.07 -11.81 2.67
CA PHE A 264 -4.70 -11.12 1.43
C PHE A 264 -5.93 -10.61 0.65
N LEU A 265 -7.14 -11.02 1.04
CA LEU A 265 -8.41 -10.49 0.54
C LEU A 265 -8.89 -9.27 1.32
N ASP A 266 -8.18 -8.86 2.37
CA ASP A 266 -8.52 -7.69 3.17
C ASP A 266 -8.43 -6.40 2.33
N ARG A 267 -9.45 -5.56 2.44
CA ARG A 267 -9.52 -4.25 1.77
C ARG A 267 -8.47 -3.24 2.28
N ARG A 268 -7.86 -3.50 3.43
CA ARG A 268 -6.80 -2.66 4.03
C ARG A 268 -5.49 -2.71 3.24
N TRP A 269 -5.33 -3.65 2.30
CA TRP A 269 -4.14 -3.75 1.46
C TRP A 269 -3.99 -2.59 0.46
N VAL A 270 -2.83 -1.93 0.54
CA VAL A 270 -2.35 -0.92 -0.38
C VAL A 270 -1.08 -1.46 -1.04
N LEU A 271 -1.09 -1.52 -2.37
CA LEU A 271 0.02 -2.04 -3.16
C LEU A 271 0.89 -0.90 -3.65
N LEU A 272 2.18 -0.95 -3.31
CA LEU A 272 3.20 0.04 -3.67
C LEU A 272 4.34 -0.62 -4.44
N THR A 273 5.02 0.17 -5.28
CA THR A 273 6.32 -0.21 -5.83
C THR A 273 7.44 0.33 -4.94
N ASP A 274 8.54 -0.41 -4.85
CA ASP A 274 9.67 -0.02 -3.98
C ASP A 274 10.28 1.35 -4.37
N VAL A 275 10.18 1.73 -5.65
CA VAL A 275 10.62 3.02 -6.19
C VAL A 275 10.00 4.20 -5.45
N VAL A 276 8.76 4.06 -4.95
CA VAL A 276 8.06 5.11 -4.17
C VAL A 276 8.75 5.36 -2.83
N LEU A 277 9.41 4.35 -2.28
CA LEU A 277 10.07 4.40 -0.98
C LEU A 277 11.59 4.64 -1.09
N ARG A 278 12.11 4.95 -2.28
CA ARG A 278 13.53 5.29 -2.43
C ARG A 278 13.73 6.77 -2.09
N PRO A 279 14.37 7.11 -0.97
CA PRO A 279 14.61 8.52 -0.65
C PRO A 279 15.71 9.10 -1.55
N ASP A 280 15.56 10.37 -1.91
CA ASP A 280 16.60 11.15 -2.63
C ASP A 280 17.83 11.48 -1.75
N HIS A 281 17.84 11.10 -0.46
CA HIS A 281 18.71 11.67 0.58
C HIS A 281 19.63 10.67 1.30
N GLY A 282 20.15 9.66 0.62
CA GLY A 282 21.36 8.93 1.05
C GLY A 282 21.18 7.71 1.97
N LEU A 283 20.03 7.50 2.62
CA LEU A 283 19.73 6.23 3.32
C LEU A 283 19.06 5.25 2.36
N GLY A 284 19.74 4.13 2.08
CA GLY A 284 19.22 3.11 1.18
C GLY A 284 18.10 2.30 1.81
N LEU A 285 17.05 1.99 1.04
CA LEU A 285 15.98 1.07 1.45
C LEU A 285 16.48 -0.37 1.72
N TYR A 286 17.67 -0.69 1.21
CA TYR A 286 18.27 -2.01 1.31
C TYR A 286 19.69 -1.91 1.87
N GLY A 287 20.04 -2.87 2.72
CA GLY A 287 21.38 -3.07 3.27
C GLY A 287 21.94 -4.45 2.91
N ARG A 288 23.08 -4.80 3.50
CA ARG A 288 23.62 -6.16 3.47
C ARG A 288 23.45 -6.81 4.82
N ASP A 289 22.96 -8.03 4.83
CA ASP A 289 22.95 -8.87 6.01
C ASP A 289 24.39 -9.20 6.42
N LEU A 290 24.72 -9.03 7.71
CA LEU A 290 26.10 -9.23 8.19
C LEU A 290 26.51 -10.70 8.20
N ALA A 291 25.56 -11.63 8.37
CA ALA A 291 25.85 -13.06 8.46
C ALA A 291 25.94 -13.71 7.08
N THR A 292 25.05 -13.34 6.15
CA THR A 292 24.93 -13.98 4.83
C THR A 292 25.47 -13.13 3.68
N GLY A 293 25.70 -11.82 3.90
CA GLY A 293 26.09 -10.88 2.85
C GLY A 293 24.97 -10.55 1.86
N HIS A 294 23.79 -11.13 2.03
CA HIS A 294 22.63 -10.96 1.15
C HIS A 294 22.03 -9.56 1.24
N ARG A 295 21.44 -9.09 0.14
CA ARG A 295 20.69 -7.84 0.14
C ARG A 295 19.37 -8.04 0.89
N ILE A 296 19.19 -7.30 1.97
CA ILE A 296 17.98 -7.34 2.80
C ILE A 296 17.38 -5.94 2.93
N VAL A 297 16.16 -5.84 3.43
CA VAL A 297 15.57 -4.54 3.72
C VAL A 297 16.26 -3.95 4.94
N ASP A 298 16.66 -2.68 4.85
CA ASP A 298 17.24 -1.93 5.98
C ASP A 298 16.11 -1.31 6.82
N PRO A 299 15.97 -1.66 8.12
CA PRO A 299 14.89 -1.14 8.94
C PRO A 299 14.90 0.39 9.05
N ILE A 300 16.10 0.99 9.15
CA ILE A 300 16.25 2.45 9.33
C ILE A 300 15.89 3.18 8.03
N GLY A 301 16.42 2.70 6.90
CA GLY A 301 16.07 3.20 5.58
C GLY A 301 14.56 3.11 5.29
N LEU A 302 13.94 1.97 5.59
CA LEU A 302 12.50 1.78 5.42
C LEU A 302 11.69 2.72 6.33
N GLN A 303 12.01 2.81 7.61
CA GLN A 303 11.34 3.71 8.55
C GLN A 303 11.40 5.17 8.06
N SER A 304 12.59 5.63 7.67
CA SER A 304 12.81 6.98 7.13
C SER A 304 11.99 7.25 5.87
N ALA A 305 11.83 6.24 5.00
CA ALA A 305 11.02 6.37 3.79
C ALA A 305 9.51 6.43 4.07
N LEU A 306 9.01 5.60 4.99
CA LEU A 306 7.58 5.55 5.34
C LEU A 306 7.11 6.82 6.06
N CYS A 307 8.00 7.49 6.79
CA CYS A 307 7.71 8.72 7.53
C CYS A 307 7.73 9.98 6.64
N ARG A 308 7.79 9.82 5.32
CA ARG A 308 7.84 10.94 4.38
C ARG A 308 6.68 10.88 3.42
N GLY A 309 6.12 12.05 3.17
CA GLY A 309 5.10 12.26 2.15
C GLY A 309 5.25 13.65 1.53
N SER A 310 4.37 13.98 0.61
CA SER A 310 4.28 15.35 0.12
C SER A 310 2.89 15.68 -0.42
N LEU A 311 2.57 16.97 -0.40
CA LEU A 311 1.40 17.51 -1.07
C LEU A 311 1.88 18.46 -2.17
N LEU A 312 1.54 18.13 -3.41
CA LEU A 312 1.80 18.93 -4.59
C LEU A 312 0.51 19.60 -5.03
N LEU A 313 0.50 20.92 -5.19
CA LEU A 313 -0.66 21.67 -5.67
C LEU A 313 -0.36 22.35 -6.99
N ASP A 314 -1.38 22.40 -7.85
CA ASP A 314 -1.33 23.10 -9.14
C ASP A 314 -1.55 24.61 -9.05
N HIS A 315 -1.77 25.11 -7.83
CA HIS A 315 -2.01 26.49 -7.48
C HIS A 315 -1.27 26.86 -6.19
N ILE A 316 -1.20 28.16 -5.90
CA ILE A 316 -0.67 28.69 -4.65
C ILE A 316 -1.87 29.00 -3.74
N PRO A 317 -2.00 28.35 -2.56
CA PRO A 317 -3.09 28.62 -1.62
C PRO A 317 -3.09 30.08 -1.16
N ARG A 318 -4.29 30.65 -0.96
CA ARG A 318 -4.45 32.06 -0.51
C ARG A 318 -3.80 32.32 0.85
N THR A 319 -3.84 31.35 1.76
CA THR A 319 -3.21 31.44 3.09
C THR A 319 -1.71 31.74 3.04
N VAL A 320 -1.01 31.32 1.98
CA VAL A 320 0.41 31.63 1.75
C VAL A 320 0.60 33.03 1.18
N ILE A 321 -0.34 33.49 0.35
CA ILE A 321 -0.29 34.83 -0.27
C ILE A 321 -0.42 35.91 0.82
N ASP A 322 -1.30 35.69 1.79
CA ASP A 322 -1.52 36.64 2.89
C ASP A 322 -0.30 36.71 3.83
N THR A 323 0.34 35.58 4.16
CA THR A 323 1.59 35.58 4.96
C THR A 323 2.75 36.27 4.25
N THR A 324 2.86 36.15 2.92
CA THR A 324 3.88 36.89 2.14
C THR A 324 3.59 38.38 2.01
N ARG A 325 2.32 38.79 2.02
CA ARG A 325 1.94 40.21 2.04
C ARG A 325 2.24 40.85 3.38
N ASP A 326 1.89 40.18 4.49
CA ASP A 326 2.12 40.70 5.83
C ASP A 326 3.61 40.86 6.17
N THR A 327 4.45 39.95 5.66
CA THR A 327 5.92 40.06 5.79
C THR A 327 6.53 41.12 4.86
N ALA A 328 5.95 41.37 3.68
CA ALA A 328 6.39 42.44 2.79
C ALA A 328 5.97 43.85 3.27
N THR A 329 4.91 43.97 4.07
CA THR A 329 4.49 45.24 4.69
C THR A 329 5.17 45.50 6.05
N GLY A 330 5.88 44.52 6.62
CA GLY A 330 6.51 44.61 7.95
C GLY A 330 7.92 45.21 7.99
N THR A 331 8.58 45.44 6.86
CA THR A 331 9.95 46.02 6.78
C THR A 331 9.99 47.51 6.45
N GLY A 332 8.85 48.20 6.53
CA GLY A 332 8.72 49.61 6.17
C GLY A 332 8.07 50.48 7.26
N ALA A 333 8.39 50.25 8.54
CA ALA A 333 8.06 51.22 9.60
C ALA A 333 8.95 50.98 10.81
N ASN A 334 10.10 51.64 10.85
CA ASN A 334 10.68 52.19 12.06
C ASN A 334 11.49 53.42 11.62
N GLY A 335 11.00 54.59 12.03
CA GLY A 335 11.73 55.85 11.96
C GLY A 335 12.81 55.94 13.02
#